data_AF-A0A956NSY6-F1
#
_entry.id   AF-A0A956NSY6-F1
#
_cell.length_a   1.000
_cell.length_b   1.000
_cell.length_c   1.000
_cell.angle_alpha   90.00
_cell.angle_beta   90.00
_cell.angle_gamma   90.00
#
_symmetry.space_group_name_H-M   'P 1'
#
loop_
_entity.id
_entity.type
_entity.pdbx_description
1 polymer ?
#
loop_
_entity_poly.entity_id
_entity_poly.type
_entity_poly.pdbx_seq_one_letter_code
_entity_poly.pdbx_strand_id
1 'polypeptide(L)'
;DQRTDLYSLSAVACYALLGRVPFPGRTPEQVLAKQTSDIVPDLTEERPDVSEALSAVLGRALRNDVNARWASAGEFRSALEEAVQKALRRRGGELARLAARLLGA
;
A
#
# COMPACT_ATOMS: atom_id res chain seq x y z
N ASP A 1 7.48 20.28 -3.02
CA ASP A 1 8.15 19.33 -2.12
C ASP A 1 8.10 17.94 -2.75
N GLN A 2 9.21 17.19 -2.77
CA GLN A 2 9.33 15.83 -3.34
C GLN A 2 8.31 14.83 -2.78
N ARG A 3 7.83 15.05 -1.54
CA ARG A 3 6.81 14.22 -0.90
C ARG A 3 5.45 14.28 -1.60
N THR A 4 5.26 15.23 -2.52
CA THR A 4 4.08 15.30 -3.41
C THR A 4 4.12 14.20 -4.47
N ASP A 5 5.31 13.92 -5.04
CA ASP A 5 5.48 12.85 -6.02
C ASP A 5 5.31 11.47 -5.37
N LEU A 6 5.73 11.32 -4.11
CA LEU A 6 5.49 10.08 -3.35
C LEU A 6 3.99 9.85 -3.12
N TYR A 7 3.25 10.91 -2.80
CA TYR A 7 1.79 10.84 -2.63
C TYR A 7 1.11 10.42 -3.93
N SER A 8 1.43 11.07 -5.06
CA SER A 8 0.80 10.77 -6.35
C SER A 8 1.18 9.38 -6.87
N LEU A 9 2.44 8.96 -6.71
CA LEU A 9 2.88 7.61 -7.04
C LEU A 9 2.14 6.55 -6.21
N SER A 10 1.96 6.77 -4.91
CA SER A 10 1.18 5.85 -4.08
C SER A 10 -0.29 5.82 -4.46
N ALA A 11 -0.88 6.94 -4.87
CA ALA A 11 -2.25 6.96 -5.38
C ALA A 11 -2.40 6.13 -6.66
N VAL A 12 -1.42 6.21 -7.57
CA VAL A 12 -1.35 5.38 -8.79
C VAL A 12 -1.16 3.90 -8.45
N ALA A 13 -0.29 3.58 -7.50
CA ALA A 13 -0.08 2.20 -7.06
C ALA A 13 -1.36 1.61 -6.43
N CYS A 14 -2.05 2.36 -5.58
CA CYS A 14 -3.35 1.96 -5.05
C CYS A 14 -4.39 1.79 -6.16
N TYR A 15 -4.42 2.67 -7.17
CA TYR A 15 -5.28 2.49 -8.33
C TYR A 15 -4.99 1.19 -9.09
N ALA A 16 -3.72 0.89 -9.35
CA ALA A 16 -3.32 -0.33 -10.04
C ALA A 16 -3.70 -1.60 -9.26
N LEU A 17 -3.69 -1.54 -7.92
CA LEU A 17 -4.07 -2.65 -7.06
C LEU A 17 -5.59 -2.77 -6.87
N LEU A 18 -6.31 -1.66 -6.75
CA LEU A 18 -7.76 -1.68 -6.49
C LEU A 18 -8.60 -1.74 -7.78
N GLY A 19 -8.05 -1.32 -8.92
CA GLY A 19 -8.79 -1.10 -10.16
C GLY A 19 -9.68 0.17 -10.13
N ARG A 20 -9.59 0.96 -9.06
CA ARG A 20 -10.31 2.23 -8.87
C ARG A 20 -9.44 3.20 -8.08
N VAL A 21 -9.75 4.50 -8.18
CA VAL A 21 -8.97 5.52 -7.45
C VAL A 21 -9.17 5.36 -5.93
N PRO A 22 -8.14 5.65 -5.11
CA PRO A 22 -8.24 5.57 -3.66
C PRO A 22 -9.20 6.62 -3.07
N PHE A 23 -9.30 7.80 -3.70
CA PHE A 23 -10.18 8.89 -3.28
C PHE A 23 -11.22 9.21 -4.38
N PRO A 24 -12.37 8.50 -4.41
CA PRO A 24 -13.37 8.69 -5.46
C PRO A 24 -14.18 9.97 -5.27
N GLY A 25 -14.52 10.69 -6.35
CA GLY A 25 -15.39 11.86 -6.30
C GLY A 25 -15.91 12.22 -7.69
N ARG A 26 -17.07 12.87 -7.76
CA ARG A 26 -17.66 13.36 -9.02
C ARG A 26 -17.22 14.78 -9.36
N THR A 27 -16.70 15.52 -8.39
CA THR A 27 -16.17 16.88 -8.56
C THR A 27 -14.79 17.00 -7.91
N PRO A 28 -13.95 17.96 -8.32
CA PRO A 28 -12.66 18.22 -7.70
C PRO A 28 -12.75 18.46 -6.19
N GLU A 29 -13.77 19.17 -5.72
CA GLU A 29 -13.98 19.49 -4.31
C GLU A 29 -14.24 18.23 -3.48
N GLN A 30 -15.00 17.27 -4.03
CA GLN A 30 -15.24 15.98 -3.37
C GLN A 30 -13.97 15.14 -3.26
N VAL A 31 -13.13 15.16 -4.29
CA VAL A 31 -11.84 14.46 -4.28
C VAL A 31 -10.91 15.12 -3.25
N LEU A 32 -10.79 16.45 -3.28
CA LEU A 32 -9.99 17.21 -2.32
C LEU A 32 -10.44 16.97 -0.87
N ALA A 33 -11.75 17.00 -0.60
CA ALA A 33 -12.28 16.72 0.74
C ALA A 33 -11.89 15.34 1.27
N LYS A 34 -11.82 14.32 0.39
CA LYS A 34 -11.37 12.98 0.77
C LYS A 34 -9.86 12.92 0.97
N GLN A 35 -9.08 13.55 0.08
CA GLN A 35 -7.63 13.62 0.21
C GLN A 35 -7.20 14.32 1.52
N THR A 36 -7.97 15.30 1.99
CA THR A 36 -7.67 16.04 3.23
C THR A 36 -8.26 15.41 4.50
N SER A 37 -9.15 14.41 4.38
CA SER A 37 -9.76 13.71 5.53
C SER A 37 -8.80 12.80 6.30
N ASP A 38 -7.61 12.53 5.76
CA ASP A 38 -6.61 11.58 6.27
C ASP A 38 -7.12 10.13 6.43
N ILE A 39 -8.29 9.82 5.87
CA ILE A 39 -8.83 8.46 5.76
C ILE A 39 -8.19 7.81 4.53
N VAL A 40 -7.15 7.03 4.76
CA VAL A 40 -6.44 6.30 3.71
C VAL A 40 -7.07 4.92 3.54
N PRO A 41 -7.41 4.49 2.31
CA PRO A 41 -7.93 3.15 2.07
C PRO A 41 -6.97 2.06 2.55
N ASP A 42 -7.47 1.10 3.32
CA ASP A 42 -6.73 -0.13 3.59
C ASP A 42 -6.92 -1.10 2.42
N LEU A 43 -5.83 -1.36 1.70
CA LEU A 43 -5.85 -2.26 0.55
C LEU A 43 -6.26 -3.69 0.94
N THR A 44 -6.02 -4.11 2.18
CA THR A 44 -6.30 -5.48 2.62
C THR A 44 -7.79 -5.78 2.76
N GLU A 45 -8.63 -4.76 3.00
CA GLU A 45 -10.08 -4.91 3.09
C GLU A 45 -10.71 -5.30 1.75
N GLU A 46 -10.18 -4.76 0.64
CA GLU A 46 -10.69 -5.02 -0.73
C GLU A 46 -9.85 -6.04 -1.49
N ARG A 47 -8.56 -6.15 -1.16
CA ARG A 47 -7.59 -7.05 -1.78
C ARG A 47 -6.86 -7.85 -0.70
N PRO A 48 -7.47 -8.93 -0.16
CA PRO A 48 -6.84 -9.77 0.86
C PRO A 48 -5.55 -10.46 0.41
N ASP A 49 -5.29 -10.49 -0.90
CA ASP A 49 -4.04 -10.99 -1.49
C ASP A 49 -2.90 -9.96 -1.48
N VAL A 50 -3.19 -8.69 -1.19
CA VAL A 50 -2.19 -7.66 -0.89
C VAL A 50 -1.73 -7.82 0.56
N SER A 51 -0.42 -7.76 0.79
CA SER A 51 0.11 -7.87 2.15
C SER A 51 -0.16 -6.60 2.96
N GLU A 52 -0.44 -6.77 4.26
CA GLU A 52 -0.56 -5.66 5.23
C GLU A 52 0.65 -4.71 5.18
N ALA A 53 1.85 -5.26 5.01
CA ALA A 53 3.08 -4.48 4.93
C ALA A 53 3.07 -3.54 3.71
N LEU A 54 2.58 -4.01 2.55
CA LEU A 54 2.47 -3.17 1.35
C LEU A 54 1.38 -2.11 1.53
N SER A 55 0.22 -2.50 2.09
CA SER A 55 -0.88 -1.57 2.42
C SER A 55 -0.39 -0.44 3.32
N ALA A 56 0.35 -0.75 4.38
CA ALA A 56 0.89 0.24 5.32
C ALA A 56 1.90 1.20 4.67
N VAL A 57 2.78 0.70 3.79
CA VAL A 57 3.79 1.54 3.13
C VAL A 57 3.16 2.54 2.17
N LEU A 58 2.22 2.09 1.34
CA LEU A 58 1.45 2.97 0.46
C LEU A 58 0.57 3.91 1.26
N GLY A 59 -0.02 3.42 2.35
CA GLY A 59 -0.89 4.19 3.20
C GLY A 59 -0.19 5.37 3.87
N ARG A 60 1.05 5.18 4.35
CA ARG A 60 1.87 6.25 4.93
C ARG A 60 2.18 7.36 3.92
N ALA A 61 2.43 7.03 2.66
CA ALA A 61 2.68 8.03 1.61
C ALA A 61 1.44 8.87 1.27
N LEU A 62 0.23 8.32 1.50
CA LEU A 62 -1.06 8.96 1.25
C LEU A 62 -1.59 9.81 2.41
N ARG A 63 -0.82 9.99 3.49
CA ARG A 63 -1.21 10.87 4.60
C ARG A 63 -1.40 12.31 4.15
N ASN A 64 -2.43 12.98 4.66
CA ASN A 64 -2.66 14.40 4.41
C ASN A 64 -1.51 15.23 4.99
N ASP A 65 -1.11 14.96 6.25
CA ASP A 65 0.07 15.59 6.85
C ASP A 65 1.35 15.17 6.11
N VAL A 66 1.97 16.15 5.46
CA VAL A 66 3.20 16.00 4.69
C VAL A 66 4.36 15.52 5.56
N ASN A 67 4.36 15.81 6.87
CA ASN A 67 5.40 15.36 7.81
C ASN A 67 5.20 13.92 8.31
N ALA A 68 3.98 13.37 8.17
CA ALA A 68 3.70 11.96 8.46
C ALA A 68 4.13 11.02 7.30
N ARG A 69 4.43 11.58 6.12
CA ARG A 69 4.87 10.83 4.93
C ARG A 69 6.31 10.33 5.07
N TRP A 70 6.75 9.58 4.07
CA TRP A 70 8.17 9.23 3.89
C TRP A 70 8.98 10.50 3.63
N ALA A 71 10.14 10.63 4.27
CA ALA A 71 10.96 11.85 4.15
C ALA A 71 11.62 11.96 2.76
N SER A 72 11.86 10.81 2.12
CA SER A 72 12.51 10.75 0.80
C SER A 72 12.04 9.56 -0.04
N ALA A 73 12.30 9.64 -1.35
CA ALA A 73 12.10 8.53 -2.26
C ALA A 73 12.97 7.31 -1.90
N GLY A 74 14.15 7.53 -1.32
CA GLY A 74 15.02 6.45 -0.86
C GLY A 74 14.41 5.67 0.30
N GLU A 75 13.88 6.37 1.30
CA GLU A 75 13.18 5.75 2.44
C GLU A 75 11.94 4.97 1.96
N PHE A 76 11.16 5.59 1.07
CA PHE A 76 9.97 4.95 0.50
C PHE A 76 10.29 3.68 -0.30
N ARG A 77 11.31 3.72 -1.15
CA ARG A 77 11.76 2.56 -1.93
C ARG A 77 12.20 1.41 -1.03
N SER A 78 13.05 1.67 -0.03
CA SER A 78 13.52 0.63 0.90
C SER A 78 12.36 -0.03 1.63
N ALA A 79 11.37 0.76 2.06
CA ALA A 79 10.16 0.23 2.72
C ALA A 79 9.31 -0.63 1.78
N LEU A 80 9.14 -0.23 0.52
CA LEU A 80 8.44 -1.01 -0.50
C LEU A 80 9.15 -2.36 -0.76
N GLU A 81 10.47 -2.34 -0.96
CA GLU A 81 11.27 -3.54 -1.18
C GLU A 81 11.15 -4.51 0.00
N GLU A 82 11.26 -4.01 1.24
CA GLU A 82 11.10 -4.83 2.44
C GLU A 82 9.69 -5.43 2.54
N ALA A 83 8.64 -4.65 2.26
CA ALA A 83 7.26 -5.12 2.27
C ALA A 83 7.02 -6.25 1.25
N VAL A 84 7.56 -6.11 0.04
CA VAL A 84 7.46 -7.13 -1.01
C VAL A 84 8.24 -8.39 -0.63
N GLN A 85 9.47 -8.23 -0.15
CA GLN A 85 10.29 -9.38 0.28
C GLN A 85 9.63 -10.15 1.44
N LYS A 86 9.03 -9.46 2.41
CA LYS A 86 8.26 -10.10 3.48
C LYS A 86 7.06 -10.88 2.94
N ALA A 87 6.34 -10.32 1.97
CA ALA A 87 5.19 -10.99 1.35
C ALA A 87 5.60 -12.28 0.62
N LEU A 88 6.68 -12.22 -0.17
CA LEU A 88 7.20 -13.38 -0.89
C LEU A 88 7.68 -14.49 0.06
N ARG A 89 8.40 -14.13 1.13
CA ARG A 89 8.86 -15.09 2.15
C ARG A 89 7.69 -15.77 2.86
N ARG A 90 6.65 -15.02 3.23
CA ARG A 90 5.43 -15.58 3.86
C ARG A 90 4.76 -16.61 2.95
N ARG A 91 4.54 -16.27 1.68
CA ARG A 91 3.93 -17.17 0.70
C ARG A 91 4.76 -18.43 0.46
N GLY A 92 6.08 -18.30 0.34
CA GLY A 92 6.98 -19.45 0.25
C GLY A 92 6.90 -20.37 1.48
N GLY A 93 6.87 -19.80 2.68
CA GLY A 93 6.72 -20.54 3.93
C GLY A 93 5.35 -21.22 4.09
N GLU A 94 4.28 -20.64 3.58
CA GLU A 94 2.94 -21.27 3.54
C GLU A 94 2.90 -22.46 2.58
N LEU A 95 3.46 -22.31 1.38
CA LEU A 95 3.55 -23.41 0.42
C LEU A 95 4.41 -24.56 0.95
N ALA A 96 5.56 -24.27 1.57
CA ALA A 96 6.40 -25.30 2.18
C ALA A 96 5.66 -26.05 3.32
N ARG A 97 4.90 -25.32 4.17
CA ARG A 97 4.09 -25.94 5.23
C ARG A 97 2.95 -26.79 4.69
N LEU A 98 2.30 -26.36 3.60
CA LEU A 98 1.26 -27.15 2.93
C LEU A 98 1.86 -28.42 2.31
N ALA A 99 3.00 -28.31 1.64
CA ALA A 99 3.70 -29.46 1.06
C ALA A 99 4.11 -30.48 2.14
N ALA A 100 4.64 -30.04 3.28
CA ALA A 100 4.97 -30.94 4.39
C ALA A 100 3.73 -31.70 4.90
N ARG A 101 2.61 -31.00 5.10
CA ARG A 101 1.32 -31.61 5.51
C ARG A 101 0.80 -32.63 4.50
N LEU A 102 0.91 -32.35 3.20
CA LEU A 102 0.45 -33.25 2.14
C LEU A 102 1.36 -34.48 1.98
N LEU A 103 2.65 -34.34 2.29
CA LEU A 103 3.65 -35.42 2.20
C LEU A 103 3.75 -36.26 3.48
N GLY A 104 2.92 -36.00 4.50
CA GLY A 104 2.86 -36.79 5.73
C GLY A 104 4.07 -36.62 6.65
N ALA A 105 4.78 -35.49 6.57
CA ALA A 105 5.86 -35.11 7.48
C ALA A 105 5.39 -34.10 8.53
#